data_AF-E9J7X0-F1
#
_entry.id   AF-E9J7X0-F1
#
_cell.length_a   1.000
_cell.length_b   1.000
_cell.length_c   1.000
_cell.angle_alpha   90.00
_cell.angle_beta   90.00
_cell.angle_gamma   90.00
#
_symmetry.space_group_name_H-M   'P 1'
#
loop_
_entity.id
_entity.type
_entity.pdbx_description
1 polymer ?
#
loop_
_entity_poly.entity_id
_entity_poly.type
_entity_poly.pdbx_seq_one_letter_code
_entity_poly.pdbx_strand_id
1 'polypeptide(L)'
;MYDICHPSYYHLCKLGCNDPVKTSTAFYVYIELCEVRRYWDVEYRYNEELDVIYFEVKKREHSQLEIYIPWPTKYSICLDKIEKMQQLLQNERLTFVFKSEDSSSVIYTVSAGLSKPVAPEVSKQRKEKAEKILNLESEIRRNTSNLYELAKTLDSTHESSSQNCNPDLNTIESSNIDNSLEIL
;
A
#
# COMPACT_ATOMS: atom_id res chain seq x y z
N MET A 1 -8.86 -5.95 -24.16
CA MET A 1 -9.85 -4.97 -24.65
C MET A 1 -11.17 -5.12 -23.88
N TYR A 2 -11.12 -4.96 -22.55
CA TYR A 2 -12.30 -4.84 -21.66
C TYR A 2 -12.17 -3.66 -20.69
N ASP A 3 -11.08 -2.90 -20.79
CA ASP A 3 -10.72 -1.80 -19.88
C ASP A 3 -11.70 -0.62 -19.98
N ILE A 4 -12.44 -0.53 -21.09
CA ILE A 4 -13.38 0.55 -21.40
C ILE A 4 -14.63 0.52 -20.49
N CYS A 5 -14.93 -0.61 -19.85
CA CYS A 5 -16.12 -0.76 -19.01
C CYS A 5 -15.88 -0.48 -17.51
N HIS A 6 -14.66 -0.17 -17.08
CA HIS A 6 -14.37 0.06 -15.67
C HIS A 6 -14.77 1.48 -15.22
N PRO A 7 -15.54 1.67 -14.13
CA PRO A 7 -15.96 3.00 -13.68
C PRO A 7 -14.78 3.96 -13.45
N SER A 8 -13.70 3.50 -12.80
CA SER A 8 -12.51 4.34 -12.58
C SER A 8 -11.80 4.75 -13.86
N TYR A 9 -11.86 3.94 -14.94
CA TYR A 9 -11.31 4.33 -16.23
C TYR A 9 -12.08 5.51 -16.81
N TYR A 10 -13.41 5.49 -16.71
CA TYR A 10 -14.27 6.59 -17.15
C TYR A 10 -14.03 7.87 -16.34
N HIS A 11 -13.79 7.77 -15.03
CA HIS A 11 -13.42 8.93 -14.21
C HIS A 11 -12.07 9.51 -14.61
N LEU A 12 -11.05 8.67 -14.85
CA LEU A 12 -9.74 9.11 -15.33
C LEU A 12 -9.84 9.83 -16.68
N CYS A 13 -10.64 9.32 -17.62
CA CYS A 13 -10.91 9.98 -18.90
C CYS A 13 -11.55 11.37 -18.74
N LYS A 14 -12.26 11.63 -17.64
CA LYS A 14 -12.93 12.91 -17.36
C LYS A 14 -12.04 13.96 -16.70
N LEU A 15 -10.82 13.60 -16.28
CA LEU A 15 -9.93 14.52 -15.58
C LEU A 15 -9.34 15.62 -16.48
N GLY A 16 -9.56 15.57 -17.80
CA GLY A 16 -9.07 16.58 -18.75
C GLY A 16 -7.78 16.19 -19.49
N CYS A 17 -7.27 14.97 -19.30
CA CYS A 17 -6.14 14.46 -20.08
C CYS A 17 -6.60 13.97 -21.46
N ASN A 18 -6.11 14.61 -22.52
CA ASN A 18 -6.47 14.27 -23.91
C ASN A 18 -5.66 13.08 -24.48
N ASP A 19 -4.66 12.59 -23.75
CA ASP A 19 -3.80 11.50 -24.21
C ASP A 19 -4.32 10.14 -23.72
N PRO A 20 -4.82 9.27 -24.62
CA PRO A 20 -5.33 7.95 -24.24
C PRO A 20 -4.25 7.03 -23.66
N VAL A 21 -2.98 7.24 -24.02
CA VAL A 21 -1.88 6.42 -23.50
C VAL A 21 -1.60 6.78 -22.04
N LYS A 22 -1.62 8.06 -21.68
CA LYS A 22 -1.48 8.48 -20.28
C LYS A 22 -2.65 8.00 -19.42
N THR A 23 -3.87 8.12 -19.93
CA THR A 23 -5.08 7.71 -19.22
C THR A 23 -5.13 6.19 -19.00
N SER A 24 -4.82 5.39 -20.02
CA SER A 24 -4.72 3.93 -19.88
C SER A 24 -3.58 3.51 -18.96
N THR A 25 -2.41 4.15 -19.07
CA THR A 25 -1.28 3.89 -18.17
C THR A 25 -1.65 4.21 -16.71
N ALA A 26 -2.28 5.36 -16.47
CA ALA A 26 -2.77 5.76 -15.16
C ALA A 26 -3.77 4.74 -14.61
N PHE A 27 -4.72 4.29 -15.42
CA PHE A 27 -5.69 3.28 -15.00
C PHE A 27 -5.03 1.98 -14.54
N TYR A 28 -4.09 1.43 -15.31
CA TYR A 28 -3.40 0.21 -14.90
C TYR A 28 -2.56 0.39 -13.64
N VAL A 29 -1.93 1.55 -13.47
CA VAL A 29 -1.21 1.87 -12.24
C VAL A 29 -2.18 1.97 -11.08
N TYR A 30 -3.33 2.62 -11.23
CA TYR A 30 -4.35 2.72 -10.20
C TYR A 30 -4.81 1.34 -9.72
N ILE A 31 -5.13 0.43 -10.65
CA ILE A 31 -5.49 -0.96 -10.33
C ILE A 31 -4.35 -1.65 -9.57
N GLU A 32 -3.11 -1.47 -10.01
CA GLU A 32 -1.95 -2.06 -9.32
C GLU A 32 -1.78 -1.53 -7.89
N LEU A 33 -2.00 -0.23 -7.67
CA LEU A 33 -1.90 0.38 -6.34
C LEU A 33 -3.02 -0.12 -5.40
N CYS A 34 -4.23 -0.26 -5.91
CA CYS A 34 -5.39 -0.67 -5.13
C CYS A 34 -5.45 -2.19 -4.89
N GLU A 35 -5.21 -3.01 -5.91
CA GLU A 35 -5.44 -4.46 -5.84
C GLU A 35 -4.18 -5.25 -5.49
N VAL A 36 -3.05 -4.90 -6.11
CA VAL A 36 -1.79 -5.64 -5.90
C VAL A 36 -1.07 -5.13 -4.65
N ARG A 37 -0.91 -3.81 -4.54
CA ARG A 37 -0.22 -3.19 -3.41
C ARG A 37 -1.10 -2.97 -2.19
N ARG A 38 -2.43 -2.92 -2.39
CA ARG A 38 -3.44 -2.77 -1.33
C ARG A 38 -3.15 -1.55 -0.44
N TYR A 39 -2.85 -0.42 -1.08
CA TYR A 39 -2.66 0.84 -0.38
C TYR A 39 -3.98 1.29 0.28
N TRP A 40 -3.83 2.02 1.38
CA TRP A 40 -4.96 2.42 2.22
C TRP A 40 -5.87 3.42 1.51
N ASP A 41 -5.26 4.42 0.87
CA ASP A 41 -5.97 5.51 0.20
C ASP A 41 -5.21 5.89 -1.06
N VAL A 42 -5.93 6.02 -2.17
CA VAL A 42 -5.38 6.31 -3.52
C VAL A 42 -6.34 7.26 -4.23
N GLU A 43 -5.98 8.54 -4.24
CA GLU A 43 -6.69 9.57 -5.01
C GLU A 43 -5.94 9.87 -6.31
N TYR A 44 -6.66 10.04 -7.42
CA TYR A 44 -6.09 10.46 -8.69
C TYR A 44 -6.42 11.92 -8.99
N ARG A 45 -5.44 12.64 -9.55
CA ARG A 45 -5.56 14.04 -9.94
C ARG A 45 -4.86 14.29 -11.25
N TYR A 46 -5.28 15.33 -11.94
CA TYR A 46 -4.64 15.79 -13.18
C TYR A 46 -4.17 17.22 -12.97
N ASN A 47 -2.92 17.48 -13.33
CA ASN A 47 -2.37 18.82 -13.37
C ASN A 47 -2.30 19.28 -14.83
N GLU A 48 -3.09 20.29 -15.17
CA GLU A 48 -3.19 20.84 -16.53
C GLU A 48 -1.89 21.52 -16.98
N GLU A 49 -1.17 22.20 -16.08
CA GLU A 49 0.08 22.90 -16.40
C GLU A 49 1.20 21.91 -16.76
N LEU A 50 1.24 20.77 -16.08
CA LEU A 50 2.21 19.70 -16.33
C LEU A 50 1.76 18.72 -17.42
N ASP A 51 0.46 18.69 -17.75
CA ASP A 51 -0.18 17.65 -18.56
C ASP A 51 0.21 16.24 -18.06
N VAL A 52 0.04 16.04 -16.75
CA VAL A 52 0.38 14.80 -16.05
C VAL A 52 -0.73 14.41 -15.07
N ILE A 53 -1.16 13.15 -15.16
CA ILE A 53 -1.97 12.50 -14.13
C ILE A 53 -1.03 12.03 -13.03
N TYR A 54 -1.39 12.25 -11.77
CA TYR A 54 -0.65 11.78 -10.61
C TYR A 54 -1.61 11.23 -9.56
N PHE A 55 -1.09 10.43 -8.64
CA PHE A 55 -1.82 9.83 -7.54
C PHE A 55 -1.29 10.34 -6.21
N GLU A 56 -2.19 10.76 -5.34
CA GLU A 56 -1.91 11.04 -3.94
C GLU A 56 -2.23 9.76 -3.15
N VAL A 57 -1.21 9.17 -2.51
CA VAL A 57 -1.27 7.81 -1.98
C VAL A 57 -0.89 7.78 -0.51
N LYS A 58 -1.70 7.09 0.30
CA LYS A 58 -1.32 6.66 1.65
C LYS A 58 -1.18 5.15 1.68
N LYS A 59 0.00 4.66 2.04
CA LYS A 59 0.28 3.22 2.15
C LYS A 59 -0.41 2.57 3.34
N ARG A 60 -0.60 3.34 4.43
CA ARG A 60 -1.26 2.95 5.67
C ARG A 60 -2.06 4.14 6.20
N GLU A 61 -3.01 3.90 7.10
CA GLU A 61 -3.87 4.94 7.66
C GLU A 61 -3.12 6.19 8.18
N HIS A 62 -2.00 5.98 8.88
CA HIS A 62 -1.16 7.06 9.43
C HIS A 62 0.14 7.29 8.66
N SER A 63 0.27 6.79 7.43
CA SER A 63 1.46 7.07 6.61
C SER A 63 1.42 8.47 6.00
N GLN A 64 2.60 9.03 5.73
CA GLN A 64 2.74 10.27 4.98
C GLN A 64 2.14 10.11 3.57
N LEU A 65 1.57 11.20 3.05
CA LEU A 65 1.07 11.27 1.69
C LEU A 65 2.25 11.22 0.71
N GLU A 66 2.24 10.24 -0.18
CA GLU A 66 3.25 10.08 -1.23
C GLU A 66 2.63 10.34 -2.61
N ILE A 67 3.39 10.96 -3.51
CA ILE A 67 2.96 11.20 -4.88
C ILE A 67 3.49 10.10 -5.80
N TYR A 68 2.57 9.46 -6.52
CA TYR A 68 2.84 8.42 -7.50
C TYR A 68 2.51 8.92 -8.90
N ILE A 69 3.43 8.76 -9.85
CA ILE A 69 3.29 9.29 -11.21
C ILE A 69 3.34 8.12 -12.20
N PRO A 70 2.23 7.78 -12.87
CA PRO A 70 2.21 6.78 -13.91
C PRO A 70 3.03 7.27 -15.11
N TRP A 71 3.99 6.47 -15.55
CA TRP A 71 4.82 6.80 -16.69
C TRP A 71 4.93 5.63 -17.68
N PRO A 72 4.54 5.81 -18.95
CA PRO A 72 4.72 4.78 -19.96
C PRO A 72 6.21 4.63 -20.32
N THR A 73 6.74 3.41 -20.24
CA THR A 73 8.17 3.09 -20.53
C THR A 73 8.61 3.49 -21.95
N LYS A 74 7.69 3.56 -22.90
CA LYS A 74 7.96 4.02 -24.27
C LYS A 74 8.46 5.47 -24.35
N TYR A 75 8.12 6.29 -23.36
CA TYR A 75 8.41 7.71 -23.39
C TYR A 75 9.60 8.02 -22.47
N SER A 76 10.59 8.72 -23.03
CA SER A 76 11.70 9.25 -22.24
C SER A 76 11.23 10.36 -21.30
N ILE A 77 11.81 10.40 -20.11
CA ILE A 77 11.66 11.51 -19.17
C ILE A 77 12.99 12.24 -19.01
N CYS A 78 12.95 13.57 -19.05
CA CYS A 78 14.11 14.42 -18.85
C CYS A 78 14.16 14.94 -17.40
N LEU A 79 15.38 15.19 -16.88
CA LEU A 79 15.57 15.72 -15.52
C LEU A 79 14.85 17.05 -15.32
N ASP A 80 14.95 17.97 -16.28
CA ASP A 80 14.26 19.26 -16.24
C ASP A 80 12.74 19.12 -16.06
N LYS A 81 12.15 18.05 -16.61
CA LYS A 81 10.72 17.78 -16.45
C LYS A 81 10.42 17.29 -15.03
N ILE A 82 11.27 16.42 -14.48
CA ILE A 82 11.12 15.93 -13.11
C ILE A 82 11.25 17.09 -12.10
N GLU A 83 12.21 17.98 -12.29
CA GLU A 83 12.40 19.15 -11.42
C GLU A 83 11.20 20.08 -11.47
N LYS A 84 10.65 20.37 -12.66
CA LYS A 84 9.41 21.15 -12.80
C LYS A 84 8.23 20.49 -12.10
N MET A 85 8.12 19.15 -12.18
CA MET A 85 7.08 18.39 -11.49
C MET A 85 7.23 18.50 -9.97
N GLN A 86 8.45 18.42 -9.44
CA GLN A 86 8.72 18.58 -7.99
C GLN A 86 8.34 19.98 -7.50
N GLN A 87 8.65 21.02 -8.28
CA GLN A 87 8.31 22.41 -7.95
C GLN A 87 6.80 22.66 -7.96
N LEU A 88 6.11 22.26 -9.03
CA LEU A 88 4.68 22.53 -9.19
C LEU A 88 3.80 21.68 -8.27
N LEU A 89 4.20 20.44 -7.98
CA LEU A 89 3.50 19.57 -7.02
C LEU A 89 3.90 19.85 -5.56
N GLN A 90 4.83 20.79 -5.33
CA GLN A 90 5.37 21.15 -4.02
C GLN A 90 5.81 19.93 -3.20
N ASN A 91 6.41 18.94 -3.88
CA ASN A 91 6.82 17.70 -3.28
C ASN A 91 8.24 17.34 -3.73
N GLU A 92 9.15 17.27 -2.75
CA GLU A 92 10.54 16.91 -2.99
C GLU A 92 10.68 15.46 -3.47
N ARG A 93 9.75 14.58 -3.12
CA ARG A 93 9.84 13.14 -3.38
C ARG A 93 8.71 12.67 -4.28
N LEU A 94 9.06 12.34 -5.52
CA LEU A 94 8.13 11.80 -6.51
C LEU A 94 8.44 10.33 -6.79
N THR A 95 7.42 9.49 -6.74
CA THR A 95 7.56 8.07 -7.08
C THR A 95 7.00 7.83 -8.47
N PHE A 96 7.83 7.43 -9.42
CA PHE A 96 7.44 7.07 -10.77
C PHE A 96 7.10 5.58 -10.85
N VAL A 97 5.96 5.27 -11.47
CA VAL A 97 5.55 3.90 -11.79
C VAL A 97 5.66 3.73 -13.31
N PHE A 98 6.75 3.12 -13.74
CA PHE A 98 7.01 2.83 -15.14
C PHE A 98 6.22 1.60 -15.56
N LYS A 99 5.27 1.75 -16.48
CA LYS A 99 4.49 0.65 -17.03
C LYS A 99 4.98 0.27 -18.41
N SER A 100 5.21 -1.02 -18.61
CA SER A 100 5.56 -1.62 -19.89
C SER A 100 4.31 -2.23 -20.55
N GLU A 101 4.38 -2.43 -21.86
CA GLU A 101 3.28 -3.01 -22.64
C GLU A 101 2.97 -4.46 -22.25
N ASP A 102 3.97 -5.17 -21.76
CA ASP A 102 3.84 -6.53 -21.21
C ASP A 102 3.17 -6.55 -19.82
N SER A 103 2.57 -5.43 -19.39
CA SER A 103 1.95 -5.24 -18.08
C SER A 103 2.92 -5.27 -16.89
N SER A 104 4.23 -5.41 -17.12
CA SER A 104 5.23 -5.27 -16.05
C SER A 104 5.34 -3.82 -15.58
N SER A 105 5.64 -3.65 -14.29
CA SER A 105 5.77 -2.34 -13.65
C SER A 105 7.05 -2.25 -12.86
N VAL A 106 7.69 -1.09 -12.92
CA VAL A 106 8.88 -0.77 -12.13
C VAL A 106 8.66 0.54 -11.40
N ILE A 107 8.92 0.54 -10.09
CA ILE A 107 8.69 1.69 -9.22
C ILE A 107 10.03 2.29 -8.83
N TYR A 108 10.26 3.55 -9.21
CA TYR A 108 11.44 4.31 -8.82
C TYR A 108 11.03 5.57 -8.07
N THR A 109 11.71 5.86 -6.97
CA THR A 109 11.50 7.12 -6.25
C THR A 109 12.65 8.07 -6.51
N VAL A 110 12.31 9.28 -6.94
CA VAL A 110 13.24 10.40 -7.14
C VAL A 110 13.02 11.41 -6.03
N SER A 111 14.11 11.87 -5.41
CA SER A 111 14.11 12.93 -4.40
C SER A 111 14.83 14.16 -4.94
N ALA A 112 14.37 15.34 -4.53
CA ALA A 112 15.05 16.59 -4.83
C ALA A 112 16.40 16.66 -4.10
N GLY A 113 17.42 17.18 -4.78
CA GLY A 113 18.77 17.30 -4.25
C GLY A 113 19.56 15.99 -4.24
N LEU A 114 20.76 16.06 -3.67
CA LEU A 114 21.67 14.93 -3.55
C LEU A 114 21.52 14.29 -2.17
N SER A 115 21.08 13.03 -2.14
CA SER A 115 21.12 12.24 -0.90
C SER A 115 22.50 11.61 -0.75
N LYS A 116 23.09 11.73 0.45
CA LYS A 116 24.33 10.99 0.74
C LYS A 116 24.02 9.49 0.71
N PRO A 117 24.87 8.67 0.07
CA PRO A 117 24.71 7.24 0.13
C PRO A 117 24.73 6.80 1.60
N VAL A 118 23.87 5.83 1.93
CA VAL A 118 23.82 5.24 3.26
C VAL A 118 25.19 4.65 3.60
N ALA A 119 25.70 4.91 4.81
CA ALA A 119 26.97 4.35 5.27
C ALA A 119 27.00 2.81 5.11
N PRO A 120 28.15 2.21 4.77
CA PRO A 120 28.25 0.79 4.43
C PRO A 120 27.76 -0.13 5.56
N GLU A 121 27.94 0.26 6.82
CA GLU A 121 27.46 -0.52 7.96
C GLU A 121 25.94 -0.58 8.03
N VAL A 122 25.27 0.55 7.79
CA VAL A 122 23.80 0.62 7.82
C VAL A 122 23.20 -0.06 6.59
N SER A 123 23.86 -0.01 5.44
CA SER A 123 23.41 -0.73 4.24
C SER A 123 23.52 -2.25 4.43
N LYS A 124 24.62 -2.72 5.06
CA LYS A 124 24.79 -4.13 5.42
C LYS A 124 23.72 -4.61 6.39
N GLN A 125 23.45 -3.85 7.46
CA GLN A 125 22.39 -4.18 8.41
C GLN A 125 21.00 -4.22 7.78
N ARG A 126 20.69 -3.32 6.85
CA ARG A 126 19.42 -3.37 6.09
C ARG A 126 19.33 -4.62 5.23
N LYS A 127 20.41 -4.99 4.56
CA LYS A 127 20.46 -6.21 3.74
C LYS A 127 20.27 -7.47 4.59
N GLU A 128 20.99 -7.57 5.71
CA GLU A 128 20.85 -8.69 6.66
C GLU A 128 19.42 -8.78 7.22
N LYS A 129 18.78 -7.65 7.54
CA LYS A 129 17.37 -7.64 7.97
C LYS A 129 16.43 -8.13 6.86
N ALA A 130 16.64 -7.69 5.62
CA ALA A 130 15.83 -8.13 4.49
C ALA A 130 16.00 -9.64 4.23
N GLU A 131 17.23 -10.15 4.31
CA GLU A 131 17.53 -11.59 4.19
C GLU A 131 16.85 -12.41 5.30
N LYS A 132 16.87 -11.93 6.56
CA LYS A 132 16.16 -12.58 7.67
C LYS A 132 14.66 -12.63 7.44
N ILE A 133 14.04 -11.54 6.98
CA ILE A 133 12.61 -11.50 6.67
C ILE A 133 12.27 -12.52 5.58
N LEU A 134 13.05 -12.55 4.51
CA LEU A 134 12.82 -13.45 3.38
C LEU A 134 12.98 -14.93 3.81
N ASN A 135 13.96 -15.22 4.67
CA ASN A 135 14.13 -16.56 5.22
C ASN A 135 12.91 -16.99 6.08
N LEU A 136 12.47 -16.12 6.99
CA LEU A 136 11.29 -16.36 7.82
C LEU A 136 10.02 -16.56 6.99
N GLU A 137 9.79 -15.74 5.97
CA GLU A 137 8.65 -15.91 5.05
C GLU A 137 8.72 -17.26 4.32
N SER A 138 9.91 -17.71 3.93
CA SER A 138 10.09 -19.01 3.29
C SER A 138 9.81 -20.17 4.23
N GLU A 139 10.18 -20.04 5.50
CA GLU A 139 9.96 -21.05 6.54
C GLU A 139 8.48 -21.12 6.93
N ILE A 140 7.81 -19.97 7.10
CA ILE A 140 6.36 -19.88 7.30
C ILE A 140 5.64 -20.58 6.15
N ARG A 141 6.02 -20.25 4.90
CA ARG A 141 5.41 -20.86 3.71
C ARG A 141 5.60 -22.37 3.69
N ARG A 142 6.79 -22.86 4.05
CA ARG A 142 7.08 -24.30 4.16
C ARG A 142 6.26 -24.98 5.27
N ASN A 143 6.01 -24.28 6.37
CA ASN A 143 5.31 -24.81 7.54
C ASN A 143 3.78 -24.59 7.52
N THR A 144 3.24 -23.98 6.47
CA THR A 144 1.83 -23.55 6.39
C THR A 144 0.85 -24.69 6.71
N SER A 145 1.08 -25.91 6.21
CA SER A 145 0.20 -27.05 6.47
C SER A 145 0.15 -27.44 7.95
N ASN A 146 1.29 -27.45 8.64
CA ASN A 146 1.33 -27.76 10.07
C ASN A 146 0.65 -26.67 10.90
N LEU A 147 0.86 -25.39 10.54
CA LEU A 147 0.18 -24.28 11.19
C LEU A 147 -1.34 -24.38 11.05
N TYR A 148 -1.82 -24.82 9.88
CA TYR A 148 -3.25 -25.03 9.62
C TYR A 148 -3.84 -26.18 10.45
N GLU A 149 -3.15 -27.32 10.51
CA GLU A 149 -3.58 -28.45 11.34
C GLU A 149 -3.61 -28.07 12.83
N LEU A 150 -2.59 -27.35 13.32
CA LEU A 150 -2.56 -26.84 14.70
C LEU A 150 -3.74 -25.91 14.99
N ALA A 151 -4.04 -24.97 14.09
CA ALA A 151 -5.19 -24.07 14.24
C ALA A 151 -6.51 -24.85 14.32
N LYS A 152 -6.69 -25.88 13.46
CA LYS A 152 -7.87 -26.74 13.48
C LYS A 152 -8.01 -27.53 14.80
N THR A 153 -6.90 -27.98 15.37
CA THR A 153 -6.92 -28.68 16.68
C THR A 153 -7.24 -27.74 17.85
N LEU A 154 -6.80 -26.48 17.80
CA LEU A 154 -7.14 -25.45 18.80
C LEU A 154 -8.64 -25.19 18.86
N ASP A 155 -9.31 -25.07 17.72
CA ASP A 155 -10.76 -24.89 17.66
C ASP A 155 -11.52 -26.10 18.23
N SER A 156 -11.05 -27.33 17.95
CA SER A 156 -11.66 -28.56 18.49
C SER A 156 -11.46 -28.74 20.01
N THR A 157 -10.42 -28.13 20.58
CA THR A 157 -10.16 -28.17 22.03
C THR A 157 -11.09 -27.23 22.80
N HIS A 158 -11.53 -26.14 22.18
CA HIS A 158 -12.48 -25.19 22.77
C HIS A 158 -13.94 -25.70 22.75
N GLU A 159 -14.29 -26.56 21.80
CA GLU A 159 -15.59 -27.25 21.76
C GLU A 159 -15.68 -28.43 22.74
N SER A 160 -14.56 -29.04 23.13
CA SER A 160 -14.53 -30.16 24.08
C SER A 160 -14.44 -29.72 25.55
N SER A 161 -14.13 -28.45 25.84
CA SER A 161 -14.10 -27.89 27.20
C SER A 161 -15.41 -27.23 27.66
N SER A 162 -16.44 -27.14 26.82
CA SER A 162 -17.73 -26.50 27.16
C SER A 162 -18.88 -27.48 27.47
N GLN A 163 -18.60 -28.79 27.57
CA GLN A 163 -19.55 -29.80 28.05
C GLN A 163 -19.09 -30.44 29.36
N ASN A 164 -19.03 -29.64 30.43
CA ASN A 164 -19.24 -30.10 31.80
C ASN A 164 -19.34 -28.92 32.76
N CYS A 165 -20.58 -28.44 32.98
CA CYS A 165 -21.14 -28.16 34.31
C CYS A 165 -22.59 -27.69 34.15
N ASN A 166 -23.49 -28.37 34.85
CA ASN A 166 -24.94 -28.19 34.84
C ASN A 166 -25.41 -26.85 35.45
N PRO A 167 -26.67 -26.45 35.17
CA PRO A 167 -27.23 -25.17 35.55
C PRO A 167 -27.83 -25.22 36.96
N ASP A 168 -27.73 -24.15 37.74
CA ASP A 168 -28.77 -23.76 38.70
C ASP A 168 -28.62 -22.29 39.17
N LEU A 169 -29.64 -21.52 38.78
CA LEU A 169 -30.27 -20.36 39.42
C LEU A 169 -29.58 -19.65 40.62
N ASN A 170 -29.35 -18.34 40.50
CA ASN A 170 -30.25 -17.32 41.07
C ASN A 170 -29.79 -15.88 40.81
N THR A 171 -30.75 -15.08 40.36
CA THR A 171 -30.84 -13.62 40.32
C THR A 171 -30.41 -12.96 41.65
N ILE A 172 -29.70 -11.82 41.59
CA ILE A 172 -30.01 -10.57 42.34
C ILE A 172 -29.15 -9.40 41.80
N GLU A 173 -29.89 -8.42 41.29
CA GLU A 173 -29.70 -6.96 41.19
C GLU A 173 -28.42 -6.25 41.68
N SER A 174 -27.90 -5.43 40.75
CA SER A 174 -27.42 -4.03 40.86
C SER A 174 -26.69 -3.52 42.12
N SER A 175 -25.54 -2.89 41.90
CA SER A 175 -25.36 -1.45 42.19
C SER A 175 -24.04 -0.91 41.64
N ASN A 176 -24.13 0.33 41.16
CA ASN A 176 -23.03 1.24 40.84
C ASN A 176 -22.01 1.32 41.97
N ILE A 177 -20.75 1.65 41.62
CA ILE A 177 -19.98 2.75 42.20
C ILE A 177 -18.83 3.09 41.24
N ASP A 178 -18.86 4.34 40.78
CA ASP A 178 -17.73 5.08 40.23
C ASP A 178 -16.49 4.96 41.12
N ASN A 179 -15.30 4.89 40.52
CA ASN A 179 -14.20 5.67 41.05
C ASN A 179 -13.17 5.99 39.96
N SER A 180 -13.14 7.28 39.61
CA SER A 180 -11.96 7.96 39.07
C SER A 180 -10.85 7.99 40.13
N LEU A 181 -9.60 7.89 39.67
CA LEU A 181 -8.36 8.59 40.11
C LEU A 181 -7.16 7.69 39.72
N GLU A 182 -6.42 8.00 38.66
CA GLU A 182 -5.30 8.97 38.58
C GLU A 182 -3.98 8.40 39.12
N ILE A 183 -2.86 8.78 38.46
CA ILE A 183 -1.45 8.68 38.89
C ILE A 183 -0.82 7.28 38.61
N LEU A 184 0.27 7.10 37.85
CA LEU A 184 1.48 7.89 37.57
C LEU A 184 2.07 7.51 36.19
#